data_AF-A0A4Y2JJY9-F1
#
_entry.id   AF-A0A4Y2JJY9-F1
#
_cell.length_a   1.000
_cell.length_b   1.000
_cell.length_c   1.000
_cell.angle_alpha   90.00
_cell.angle_beta   90.00
_cell.angle_gamma   90.00
#
_symmetry.space_group_name_H-M   'P 1'
#
loop_
_entity.id
_entity.type
_entity.pdbx_description
1 polymer ?
#
loop_
_entity_poly.entity_id
_entity_poly.type
_entity_poly.pdbx_seq_one_letter_code
_entity_poly.pdbx_strand_id
1 'polypeptide(L)'
;MDQLHTDLINLGYDGQSVNNDVFNKVCNKGPPNVYFIDIMSWLCSQLNSLCDLESHVSSVDEEDLEAIGFLVEMSSLLKELGCPIKKLTRGPVEERLSEPEDKMLAIVYLCQELEAGKILRSKKPQKKEPMKIELSESKTAKELREMLISLGFGKPPDNITPQMLFSEVEKKVMSLSSF
;
A
#
# COMPACT_ATOMS: atom_id res chain seq x y z
N MET A 1 -0.63 27.64 7.35
CA MET A 1 -1.69 26.96 8.14
C MET A 1 -2.80 26.51 7.21
N ASP A 2 -3.51 27.43 6.52
CA ASP A 2 -4.56 27.06 5.56
C ASP A 2 -4.09 26.15 4.41
N GLN A 3 -2.88 26.37 3.89
CA GLN A 3 -2.35 25.54 2.81
C GLN A 3 -2.15 24.07 3.22
N LEU A 4 -1.64 23.81 4.44
CA LEU A 4 -1.36 22.46 4.91
C LEU A 4 -2.64 21.65 5.13
N HIS A 5 -3.69 22.31 5.61
CA HIS A 5 -5.04 21.75 5.69
C HIS A 5 -5.52 21.28 4.30
N THR A 6 -5.40 22.16 3.31
CA THR A 6 -5.77 21.86 1.93
C THR A 6 -4.95 20.71 1.34
N ASP A 7 -3.64 20.67 1.59
CA ASP A 7 -2.75 19.62 1.07
C ASP A 7 -3.15 18.24 1.61
N LEU A 8 -3.40 18.11 2.92
CA LEU A 8 -3.85 16.84 3.52
C LEU A 8 -5.20 16.38 2.96
N ILE A 9 -6.17 17.29 2.79
CA ILE A 9 -7.47 16.96 2.19
C ILE A 9 -7.31 16.51 0.73
N ASN A 10 -6.51 17.22 -0.06
CA ASN A 10 -6.24 16.85 -1.45
C ASN A 10 -5.54 15.48 -1.56
N LEU A 11 -4.76 15.12 -0.54
CA LEU A 11 -4.13 13.82 -0.43
C LEU A 11 -5.08 12.71 0.01
N GLY A 12 -6.29 13.04 0.44
CA GLY A 12 -7.34 12.10 0.85
C GLY A 12 -7.33 11.78 2.35
N TYR A 13 -6.72 12.63 3.18
CA TYR A 13 -6.83 12.50 4.63
C TYR A 13 -8.25 12.86 5.06
N ASP A 14 -8.97 11.86 5.59
CA ASP A 14 -10.36 11.96 6.04
C ASP A 14 -10.50 12.10 7.56
N GLY A 15 -9.37 12.24 8.26
CA GLY A 15 -9.32 12.34 9.72
C GLY A 15 -10.24 13.43 10.25
N GLN A 16 -10.92 13.14 11.38
CA GLN A 16 -11.89 14.02 12.06
C GLN A 16 -11.29 15.34 12.60
N SER A 17 -10.05 15.66 12.26
CA SER A 17 -9.16 16.57 12.97
C SER A 17 -8.62 17.71 12.11
N VAL A 18 -9.04 17.88 10.85
CA VAL A 18 -8.58 19.05 10.06
C VAL A 18 -9.60 20.19 10.20
N ASN A 19 -9.45 21.00 11.24
CA ASN A 19 -9.98 22.35 11.32
C ASN A 19 -8.81 23.28 11.69
N ASN A 20 -8.87 24.57 11.36
CA ASN A 20 -7.76 25.51 11.54
C ASN A 20 -7.22 25.58 12.99
N ASP A 21 -8.07 25.33 14.00
CA ASP A 21 -7.66 25.27 15.41
C ASP A 21 -6.84 24.02 15.79
N VAL A 22 -6.88 22.98 14.96
CA VAL A 22 -6.23 21.69 15.26
C VAL A 22 -4.75 21.69 14.90
N PHE A 23 -4.31 22.49 13.92
CA PHE A 23 -2.87 22.59 13.64
C PHE A 23 -2.07 23.19 14.79
N ASN A 24 -2.67 24.11 15.55
CA ASN A 24 -2.06 24.61 16.78
C ASN A 24 -1.91 23.50 17.84
N LYS A 25 -2.80 22.50 17.84
CA LYS A 25 -2.71 21.32 18.71
C LYS A 25 -1.68 20.33 18.18
N VAL A 26 -1.71 20.02 16.90
CA VAL A 26 -0.79 19.10 16.21
C VAL A 26 0.66 19.59 16.33
N CYS A 27 0.90 20.86 16.00
CA CYS A 27 2.24 21.47 16.01
C CYS A 27 2.50 22.24 17.32
N ASN A 28 1.99 21.78 18.47
CA ASN A 28 2.29 22.42 19.74
C ASN A 28 3.79 22.31 20.10
N LYS A 29 4.29 23.17 20.98
CA LYS A 29 5.67 23.04 21.49
C LYS A 29 5.78 21.86 22.45
N GLY A 30 6.91 21.15 22.41
CA GLY A 30 7.17 19.95 23.20
C GLY A 30 7.13 18.67 22.37
N PRO A 31 7.20 17.49 23.00
CA PRO A 31 7.27 16.22 22.28
C PRO A 31 6.06 15.99 21.35
N PRO A 32 6.18 15.09 20.36
CA PRO A 32 5.05 14.67 19.52
C PRO A 32 3.86 14.21 20.36
N ASN A 33 2.67 14.73 20.05
CA ASN A 33 1.41 14.32 20.68
C ASN A 33 0.65 13.36 19.76
N VAL A 34 -0.40 12.73 20.29
CA VAL A 34 -1.22 11.74 19.56
C VAL A 34 -1.72 12.27 18.20
N TYR A 35 -2.21 13.51 18.13
CA TYR A 35 -2.71 14.09 16.88
C TYR A 35 -1.61 14.23 15.82
N PHE A 36 -0.39 14.60 16.23
CA PHE A 36 0.74 14.64 15.34
C PHE A 36 1.12 13.24 14.85
N ILE A 37 1.19 12.28 15.77
CA ILE A 37 1.55 10.91 15.43
C ILE A 37 0.54 10.30 14.45
N ASP A 38 -0.76 10.47 14.67
CA ASP A 38 -1.80 9.96 13.78
C ASP A 38 -1.63 10.44 12.34
N ILE A 39 -1.34 11.73 12.14
CA ILE A 39 -1.09 12.30 10.82
C ILE A 39 0.16 11.68 10.20
N MET A 40 1.24 11.53 10.98
CA MET A 40 2.51 10.98 10.48
C MET A 40 2.40 9.49 10.16
N SER A 41 1.71 8.71 10.99
CA SER A 41 1.42 7.29 10.76
C SER A 41 0.55 7.10 9.51
N TRP A 42 -0.47 7.95 9.32
CA TRP A 42 -1.24 7.95 8.09
C TRP A 42 -0.36 8.27 6.86
N LEU A 43 0.43 9.35 6.89
CA LEU A 43 1.33 9.70 5.79
C LEU A 43 2.32 8.57 5.46
N CYS A 44 2.91 7.94 6.49
CA CYS A 44 3.79 6.79 6.33
C CYS A 44 3.08 5.62 5.65
N SER A 45 1.85 5.28 6.08
CA SER A 45 1.07 4.20 5.46
C SER A 45 0.79 4.46 3.98
N GLN A 46 0.49 5.72 3.61
CA GLN A 46 0.25 6.09 2.22
C GLN A 46 1.54 6.00 1.40
N LEU A 47 2.66 6.46 1.96
CA LEU A 47 3.98 6.34 1.31
C LEU A 47 4.39 4.88 1.11
N ASN A 48 4.21 4.01 2.10
CA ASN A 48 4.49 2.57 1.99
C ASN A 48 3.63 1.89 0.91
N SER A 49 2.45 2.43 0.59
CA SER A 49 1.61 1.91 -0.51
C SER A 49 2.13 2.28 -1.91
N LEU A 50 3.01 3.29 -2.00
CA LEU A 50 3.55 3.82 -3.26
C LEU A 50 5.02 3.47 -3.46
N CYS A 51 5.75 3.38 -2.36
CA CYS A 51 7.19 3.18 -2.26
C CYS A 51 7.44 1.91 -1.43
N ASP A 52 8.42 1.11 -1.84
CA ASP A 52 8.82 -0.11 -1.11
C ASP A 52 9.72 0.31 0.06
N LEU A 53 9.11 0.92 1.07
CA LEU A 53 9.79 1.41 2.28
C LEU A 53 9.81 0.31 3.35
N GLU A 54 10.95 0.15 4.00
CA GLU A 54 11.15 -0.76 5.14
C GLU A 54 10.68 -0.12 6.45
N SER A 55 10.69 1.21 6.55
CA SER A 55 10.30 1.93 7.75
C SER A 55 8.79 1.87 8.01
N HIS A 56 8.43 1.83 9.29
CA HIS A 56 7.06 1.91 9.79
C HIS A 56 6.96 2.99 10.86
N VAL A 57 5.81 3.64 10.94
CA VAL A 57 5.46 4.58 12.00
C VAL A 57 4.15 4.12 12.61
N SER A 58 4.18 3.76 13.89
CA SER A 58 3.05 3.16 14.59
C SER A 58 2.05 4.23 15.05
N SER A 59 0.75 4.01 14.84
CA SER A 59 -0.29 4.79 15.55
C SER A 59 -0.32 4.36 17.02
N VAL A 60 -0.60 5.29 17.91
CA VAL A 60 -0.62 5.04 19.36
C VAL A 60 -1.80 5.76 20.00
N ASP A 61 -2.43 5.11 20.97
CA ASP A 61 -3.37 5.78 21.86
C ASP A 61 -2.61 6.63 22.89
N GLU A 62 -3.29 7.62 23.49
CA GLU A 62 -2.65 8.58 24.42
C GLU A 62 -2.02 7.89 25.64
N GLU A 63 -2.57 6.75 26.07
CA GLU A 63 -2.14 5.96 27.22
C GLU A 63 -0.82 5.18 26.97
N ASP A 64 -0.52 4.88 25.71
CA ASP A 64 0.64 4.09 25.25
C ASP A 64 1.70 4.95 24.53
N LEU A 65 1.61 6.28 24.68
CA LEU A 65 2.45 7.24 23.96
C LEU A 65 3.93 7.13 24.37
N GLU A 66 4.73 6.38 23.60
CA GLU A 66 6.18 6.32 23.73
C GLU A 66 6.87 7.29 22.74
N ALA A 67 7.00 8.55 23.14
CA ALA A 67 7.54 9.61 22.28
C ALA A 67 8.93 9.29 21.70
N ILE A 68 9.83 8.66 22.46
CA ILE A 68 11.19 8.33 21.97
C ILE A 68 11.13 7.23 20.89
N GLY A 69 10.32 6.20 21.08
CA GLY A 69 10.12 5.14 20.09
C GLY A 69 9.63 5.71 18.76
N PHE A 70 8.59 6.54 18.82
CA PHE A 70 8.08 7.28 17.66
C PHE A 70 9.16 8.14 16.99
N LEU A 71 9.96 8.90 17.75
CA LEU A 71 11.02 9.75 17.20
C LEU A 71 12.10 8.95 16.47
N VAL A 72 12.39 7.72 16.93
CA VAL A 72 13.31 6.80 16.25
C VAL A 72 12.71 6.28 14.95
N GLU A 73 11.47 5.80 14.97
CA GLU A 73 10.73 5.37 13.77
C GLU A 73 10.69 6.49 12.73
N MET A 74 10.30 7.69 13.14
CA MET A 74 10.27 8.88 12.29
C MET A 74 11.63 9.23 11.70
N SER A 75 12.69 9.12 12.51
CA SER A 75 14.05 9.39 12.05
C SER A 75 14.51 8.37 11.00
N SER A 76 14.07 7.12 11.12
CA SER A 76 14.35 6.06 10.15
C SER A 76 13.61 6.33 8.83
N LEU A 77 12.29 6.59 8.89
CA LEU A 77 11.48 6.94 7.73
C LEU A 77 12.08 8.13 6.96
N LEU A 78 12.40 9.22 7.66
CA LEU A 78 12.95 10.42 7.04
C LEU A 78 14.34 10.18 6.43
N LYS A 79 15.17 9.30 7.01
CA LYS A 79 16.47 8.94 6.42
C LYS A 79 16.29 8.08 5.17
N GLU A 80 15.36 7.13 5.20
CA GLU A 80 15.06 6.25 4.08
C GLU A 80 14.52 7.04 2.87
N LEU A 81 13.65 8.02 3.11
CA LEU A 81 13.18 8.96 2.09
C LEU A 81 14.26 9.94 1.61
N GLY A 82 15.45 9.94 2.22
CA GLY A 82 16.52 10.86 1.86
C GLY A 82 16.27 12.32 2.26
N CYS A 83 15.52 12.55 3.35
CA CYS A 83 15.09 13.87 3.79
C CYS A 83 16.29 14.84 3.94
N PRO A 84 16.29 15.99 3.23
CA PRO A 84 17.40 16.93 3.27
C PRO A 84 17.44 17.78 4.56
N ILE A 85 16.36 17.76 5.35
CA ILE A 85 16.19 18.61 6.53
C ILE A 85 16.89 17.95 7.73
N LYS A 86 18.19 18.23 7.86
CA LYS A 86 19.07 17.58 8.85
C LYS A 86 18.59 17.67 10.30
N LYS A 87 17.92 18.75 10.69
CA LYS A 87 17.43 18.93 12.07
C LYS A 87 16.34 17.91 12.46
N LEU A 88 15.65 17.31 11.51
CA LEU A 88 14.63 16.28 11.78
C LEU A 88 15.24 14.90 12.01
N THR A 89 16.51 14.67 11.63
CA THR A 89 17.15 13.34 11.65
C THR A 89 18.48 13.28 12.42
N ARG A 90 18.98 14.42 12.90
CA ARG A 90 20.26 14.58 13.59
C ARG A 90 20.06 15.33 14.92
N GLY A 91 21.11 15.37 15.75
CA GLY A 91 21.03 15.92 17.12
C GLY A 91 20.49 14.90 18.13
N PRO A 92 20.28 15.31 19.40
CA PRO A 92 19.64 14.46 20.41
C PRO A 92 18.25 14.03 19.95
N VAL A 93 17.86 12.77 20.16
CA VAL A 93 16.60 12.23 19.63
C VAL A 93 15.42 12.90 20.32
N GLU A 94 15.51 13.05 21.64
CA GLU A 94 14.57 13.67 22.55
C GLU A 94 14.27 15.15 22.25
N GLU A 95 15.15 15.83 21.52
CA GLU A 95 14.97 17.23 21.12
C GLU A 95 14.32 17.37 19.74
N ARG A 96 14.32 16.33 18.91
CA ARG A 96 13.75 16.39 17.55
C ARG A 96 12.24 16.56 17.59
N LEU A 97 11.71 17.29 16.61
CA LEU A 97 10.27 17.57 16.49
C LEU A 97 9.68 18.19 17.77
N SER A 98 10.48 18.89 18.56
CA SER A 98 10.01 19.59 19.77
C SER A 98 9.48 20.99 19.47
N GLU A 99 9.99 21.62 18.42
CA GLU A 99 9.55 22.94 17.99
C GLU A 99 8.37 22.83 17.00
N PRO A 100 7.36 23.71 17.11
CA PRO A 100 6.22 23.77 16.20
C PRO A 100 6.62 23.78 14.72
N GLU A 101 7.67 24.53 14.37
CA GLU A 101 8.15 24.67 13.00
C GLU A 101 8.75 23.36 12.48
N ASP A 102 9.35 22.55 13.34
CA ASP A 102 9.93 21.26 12.97
C ASP A 102 8.84 20.24 12.66
N LYS A 103 7.78 20.21 13.49
CA LYS A 103 6.58 19.40 13.26
C LYS A 103 5.92 19.77 11.93
N MET A 104 5.68 21.05 11.71
CA MET A 104 5.08 21.54 10.46
C MET A 104 5.94 21.18 9.24
N LEU A 105 7.26 21.35 9.35
CA LEU A 105 8.19 21.03 8.27
C LEU A 105 8.21 19.55 7.93
N ALA A 106 8.10 18.67 8.93
CA ALA A 106 8.00 17.23 8.73
C ALA A 106 6.71 16.84 7.98
N ILE A 107 5.56 17.41 8.36
CA ILE A 107 4.28 17.14 7.70
C ILE A 107 4.33 17.60 6.24
N VAL A 108 4.78 18.84 5.99
CA VAL A 108 4.90 19.42 4.64
C VAL A 108 5.81 18.55 3.77
N TYR A 109 6.96 18.15 4.30
CA TYR A 109 7.90 17.28 3.57
C TYR A 109 7.24 15.96 3.16
N LEU A 110 6.60 15.25 4.09
CA LEU A 110 5.94 13.98 3.76
C LEU A 110 4.74 14.14 2.81
N CYS A 111 3.99 15.24 2.90
CA CYS A 111 2.94 15.55 1.93
C CYS A 111 3.53 15.69 0.52
N GLN A 112 4.63 16.42 0.37
CA GLN A 112 5.31 16.61 -0.92
C GLN A 112 5.87 15.30 -1.48
N GLU A 113 6.47 14.45 -0.64
CA GLU A 113 6.93 13.12 -1.06
C GLU A 113 5.75 12.24 -1.50
N LEU A 114 4.61 12.32 -0.81
CA LEU A 114 3.41 11.57 -1.17
C LEU A 114 2.82 12.05 -2.50
N GLU A 115 2.73 13.36 -2.72
CA GLU A 115 2.32 13.95 -4.00
C GLU A 115 3.26 13.52 -5.13
N ALA A 116 4.57 13.61 -4.91
CA ALA A 116 5.58 13.18 -5.87
C ALA A 116 5.42 11.69 -6.19
N GLY A 117 5.24 10.84 -5.18
CA GLY A 117 4.96 9.41 -5.34
C GLY A 117 3.71 9.14 -6.17
N LYS A 118 2.61 9.86 -5.92
CA LYS A 118 1.36 9.75 -6.70
C LYS A 118 1.56 10.17 -8.16
N ILE A 119 2.30 11.26 -8.41
CA ILE A 119 2.64 11.72 -9.77
C ILE A 119 3.51 10.69 -10.49
N LEU A 120 4.52 10.12 -9.82
CA LEU A 120 5.38 9.09 -10.41
C LEU A 120 4.58 7.83 -10.73
N ARG A 121 3.65 7.42 -9.87
CA ARG A 121 2.75 6.29 -10.11
C ARG A 121 1.81 6.54 -11.28
N SER A 122 1.25 7.74 -11.43
CA SER A 122 0.37 8.07 -12.56
C SER A 122 1.12 8.14 -13.89
N LYS A 123 2.40 8.52 -13.87
CA LYS A 123 3.28 8.56 -15.04
C LYS A 123 3.93 7.23 -15.39
N LYS A 124 3.99 6.26 -14.47
CA LYS A 124 4.41 4.89 -14.81
C LYS A 124 3.41 4.37 -15.83
N PRO A 125 3.83 4.03 -17.07
CA PRO A 125 2.94 3.30 -17.96
C PRO A 125 2.48 2.09 -17.17
N GLN A 126 1.16 1.85 -17.08
CA GLN A 126 0.67 0.56 -16.62
C GLN A 126 1.52 -0.45 -17.34
N LYS A 127 2.33 -1.23 -16.61
CA LYS A 127 2.92 -2.41 -17.23
C LYS A 127 1.70 -3.08 -17.83
N LYS A 128 1.65 -3.13 -19.16
CA LYS A 128 0.91 -4.17 -19.84
C LYS A 128 1.62 -5.42 -19.35
N GLU A 129 1.28 -5.88 -18.14
CA GLU A 129 1.28 -7.31 -17.92
C GLU A 129 0.54 -7.85 -19.15
N PRO A 130 1.15 -8.76 -19.92
CA PRO A 130 0.44 -9.36 -21.03
C PRO A 130 -0.84 -9.87 -20.40
N MET A 131 -1.97 -9.26 -20.78
CA MET A 131 -3.30 -9.47 -20.22
C MET A 131 -3.41 -10.91 -19.75
N LYS A 132 -3.10 -11.16 -18.47
CA LYS A 132 -3.33 -12.46 -17.87
C LYS A 132 -4.81 -12.42 -17.70
N ILE A 133 -5.50 -12.95 -18.71
CA ILE A 133 -6.86 -13.44 -18.54
C ILE A 133 -6.69 -14.52 -17.49
N GLU A 134 -6.75 -14.14 -16.22
CA GLU A 134 -7.03 -15.09 -15.15
C GLU A 134 -8.43 -15.59 -15.46
N LEU A 135 -8.49 -16.65 -16.25
CA LEU A 135 -9.66 -17.48 -16.36
C LEU A 135 -9.95 -17.93 -14.92
N SER A 136 -10.89 -17.25 -14.28
CA SER A 136 -11.50 -17.68 -13.03
C SER A 136 -12.32 -18.94 -13.32
N GLU A 137 -11.62 -20.04 -13.60
CA GLU A 137 -12.22 -21.36 -13.74
C GLU A 137 -12.26 -22.05 -12.37
N SER A 138 -13.32 -22.82 -12.12
CA SER A 138 -13.37 -23.64 -10.90
C SER A 138 -12.26 -24.69 -10.91
N LYS A 139 -11.86 -25.18 -9.74
CA LYS A 139 -10.89 -26.29 -9.62
C LYS A 139 -11.29 -27.47 -10.52
N THR A 140 -12.57 -27.82 -10.54
CA THR A 140 -13.12 -28.89 -11.38
C THR A 140 -12.99 -28.60 -12.87
N ALA A 141 -13.23 -27.36 -13.31
CA ALA A 141 -13.08 -26.98 -14.71
C ALA A 141 -11.61 -27.04 -15.17
N LYS A 142 -10.68 -26.62 -14.31
CA LYS A 142 -9.23 -26.74 -14.54
C LYS A 142 -8.80 -28.19 -14.69
N GLU A 143 -9.17 -29.06 -13.75
CA GLU A 143 -8.83 -30.48 -13.77
C GLU A 143 -9.40 -31.18 -15.01
N LEU A 144 -10.64 -30.88 -15.38
CA LEU A 144 -11.25 -31.43 -16.59
C LEU A 144 -10.51 -30.99 -17.85
N ARG A 145 -10.14 -29.71 -17.95
CA ARG A 145 -9.36 -29.16 -19.08
C ARG A 145 -7.99 -29.84 -19.18
N GLU A 146 -7.27 -29.98 -18.07
CA GLU A 146 -5.96 -30.63 -18.02
C GLU A 146 -6.04 -32.12 -18.38
N MET A 147 -7.09 -32.82 -17.94
CA MET A 147 -7.37 -34.21 -18.32
C MET A 147 -7.58 -34.35 -19.83
N LEU A 148 -8.41 -33.49 -20.44
CA LEU A 148 -8.68 -33.52 -21.87
C LEU A 148 -7.41 -33.27 -22.70
N ILE A 149 -6.58 -32.29 -22.30
CA ILE A 149 -5.29 -32.02 -22.93
C ILE A 149 -4.36 -33.24 -22.82
N SER A 150 -4.30 -33.87 -21.64
CA SER A 150 -3.45 -35.03 -21.39
C SER A 150 -3.86 -36.26 -22.22
N LEU A 151 -5.16 -36.43 -22.46
CA LEU A 151 -5.70 -37.47 -23.34
C LEU A 151 -5.58 -37.13 -24.84
N GLY A 152 -5.08 -35.93 -25.17
CA GLY A 152 -4.85 -35.47 -26.54
C GLY A 152 -6.09 -34.91 -27.25
N PHE A 153 -7.13 -34.52 -26.50
CA PHE A 153 -8.30 -33.88 -27.09
C PHE A 153 -7.99 -32.42 -27.48
N GLY A 154 -8.49 -32.01 -28.65
CA GLY A 154 -8.49 -30.61 -29.07
C GLY A 154 -9.60 -29.81 -28.38
N LYS A 155 -9.72 -28.52 -28.75
CA LYS A 155 -10.82 -27.67 -28.27
C LYS A 155 -12.17 -28.31 -28.67
N PRO A 156 -13.07 -28.59 -27.71
CA PRO A 156 -14.37 -29.15 -28.03
C PRO A 156 -15.19 -28.20 -28.92
N PRO A 157 -16.04 -28.72 -29.82
CA PRO A 157 -16.99 -27.91 -30.59
C PRO A 157 -17.95 -27.14 -29.68
N ASP A 158 -18.39 -25.95 -30.12
CA ASP A 158 -19.27 -25.08 -29.32
C ASP A 158 -20.64 -25.70 -29.02
N ASN A 159 -21.03 -26.75 -29.74
CA ASN A 159 -22.30 -27.48 -29.59
C ASN A 159 -22.17 -28.83 -28.86
N ILE A 160 -21.03 -29.10 -28.21
CA ILE A 160 -20.82 -30.37 -27.50
C ILE A 160 -21.68 -30.43 -26.22
N THR A 161 -22.29 -31.58 -25.98
CA THR A 161 -22.96 -31.86 -24.70
C THR A 161 -22.02 -32.60 -23.74
N PRO A 162 -22.21 -32.50 -22.40
CA PRO A 162 -21.42 -33.26 -21.44
C PRO A 162 -21.41 -34.77 -21.74
N GLN A 163 -22.55 -35.34 -22.14
CA GLN A 163 -22.67 -36.76 -22.45
C GLN A 163 -21.78 -37.16 -23.65
N MET A 164 -21.76 -36.34 -24.71
CA MET A 164 -20.89 -36.58 -25.87
C MET A 164 -19.41 -36.48 -25.49
N LEU A 165 -19.06 -35.48 -24.68
CA LEU A 165 -17.69 -35.29 -24.20
C LEU A 165 -17.21 -36.48 -23.37
N PHE A 166 -17.98 -36.89 -22.35
CA PHE A 166 -17.58 -37.99 -21.47
C PHE A 166 -17.59 -39.34 -22.19
N SER A 167 -18.47 -39.56 -23.17
CA SER A 167 -18.46 -40.78 -23.98
C SER A 167 -17.17 -40.91 -24.81
N GLU A 168 -16.68 -39.82 -25.40
CA GLU A 168 -15.42 -39.83 -26.15
C GLU A 168 -14.20 -40.00 -25.23
N VAL A 169 -14.22 -39.37 -24.05
CA VAL A 169 -13.20 -39.59 -23.01
C VAL A 169 -13.15 -41.06 -22.60
N GLU A 170 -14.30 -41.67 -22.31
CA GLU A 170 -14.41 -43.07 -21.91
C GLU A 170 -13.83 -44.00 -23.00
N LYS A 171 -14.22 -43.83 -24.26
CA LYS A 171 -13.66 -44.59 -25.39
C LYS A 171 -12.14 -44.44 -25.49
N LYS A 172 -11.63 -43.22 -25.32
CA LYS A 172 -10.19 -42.94 -25.38
C LYS A 172 -9.45 -43.62 -24.25
N VAL A 173 -9.95 -43.53 -23.02
CA VAL A 173 -9.36 -44.21 -21.86
C VAL A 173 -9.38 -45.72 -22.04
N MET A 174 -10.50 -46.31 -22.48
CA MET A 174 -10.60 -47.74 -22.77
C MET A 174 -9.60 -48.19 -23.84
N SER A 175 -9.40 -47.41 -24.89
CA SER A 175 -8.40 -47.71 -25.93
C SER A 175 -6.97 -47.71 -25.41
N LEU A 176 -6.68 -46.92 -24.37
CA LEU A 176 -5.37 -46.84 -23.73
C LEU A 176 -5.17 -47.91 -22.65
N SER A 177 -6.26 -48.38 -22.03
CA SER A 177 -6.23 -49.45 -21.02
C SER A 177 -6.26 -50.86 -21.62
N SER A 178 -6.39 -50.99 -22.94
CA SER A 178 -6.44 -52.26 -23.66
C SER A 178 -5.04 -52.81 -24.00
N PHE A 179 -4.14 -52.86 -23.01
CA PHE A 179 -2.85 -53.56 -23.08
C PHE A 179 -2.92 -54.90 -22.34
#